data_AF-A0A433TY30-F1
#
_entry.id   AF-A0A433TY30-F1
#
_cell.length_a   1.000
_cell.length_b   1.000
_cell.length_c   1.000
_cell.angle_alpha   90.00
_cell.angle_beta   90.00
_cell.angle_gamma   90.00
#
_symmetry.space_group_name_H-M   'P 1'
#
loop_
_entity.id
_entity.type
_entity.pdbx_description
1 polymer ?
#
loop_
_entity_poly.entity_id
_entity_poly.type
_entity_poly.pdbx_seq_one_letter_code
_entity_poly.pdbx_strand_id
1 'polypeptide(L)'
;SVGVSYDIHNRPISVNTFGSVMPDVTSEVDLATTSETDVEDRNRNKNYEPNILERALERTICYHPRYNKKPTNLNIALMCLVTIFSNAGILISAPIYTTSMARAGGDEMVVLLSLAAVMPLPLVLLSLLLRHAYDKTITLRPSASTFLYVAMGVCFALRYNMGVFARHITMICSHSASPIPRTLTVQAYNYDLFTLCFSHPPNPHCPGMSFRRLACCVAVLAGVFVCVEPRIWSVEGSSGDDLFPHNHLVSKICWPAIFGASYLPWAIFVAAAEREIKKNVIHSFSLAVSGILSGCVFIVALFGTDFIPWYGNVDNLADFWDKLQEGFLCNFSYRPECENCLIKLVALSSSIICHAIFSLLLVSATEGSVFTTLVCAMSAPVVAGFWSLFDYDYSTDTITWNPTWSHSVAFTIASACLVLPATLAYAIFYVKDMKAKNREKKGYSDVSSSEFDWEWD
;
A
#
# COMPACT_ATOMS: atom_id res chain seq x y z
N SER A 1 43.29 35.58 -29.47
CA SER A 1 44.19 34.59 -28.85
C SER A 1 43.37 33.36 -28.51
N VAL A 2 43.62 32.23 -29.15
CA VAL A 2 42.89 30.98 -28.87
C VAL A 2 43.59 30.30 -27.70
N GLY A 3 42.89 30.15 -26.58
CA GLY A 3 43.40 29.50 -25.37
C GLY A 3 43.42 27.99 -25.53
N VAL A 4 44.55 27.36 -25.19
CA VAL A 4 44.71 25.90 -25.12
C VAL A 4 44.45 25.46 -23.69
N SER A 5 43.53 24.51 -23.51
CA SER A 5 43.22 23.92 -22.21
C SER A 5 44.13 22.72 -21.94
N TYR A 6 44.71 22.66 -20.73
CA TYR A 6 45.56 21.57 -20.27
C TYR A 6 44.84 20.78 -19.16
N ASP A 7 45.08 19.47 -19.08
CA ASP A 7 44.57 18.65 -17.97
C ASP A 7 45.46 18.77 -16.70
N ILE A 8 45.07 18.08 -15.62
CA ILE A 8 45.79 18.04 -14.33
C ILE A 8 47.23 17.51 -14.39
N HIS A 9 47.64 16.91 -15.50
CA HIS A 9 48.99 16.47 -15.82
C HIS A 9 49.66 17.30 -16.92
N ASN A 10 49.13 18.50 -17.20
CA ASN A 10 49.70 19.48 -18.11
C ASN A 10 49.86 18.99 -19.56
N ARG A 11 48.96 18.09 -20.00
CA ARG A 11 48.91 17.63 -21.40
C ARG A 11 47.89 18.45 -22.19
N PRO A 12 48.21 18.90 -23.42
CA PRO A 12 47.27 19.67 -24.23
C PRO A 12 46.12 18.76 -24.67
N ILE A 13 44.88 19.15 -24.34
CA ILE A 13 43.68 18.41 -24.71
C ILE A 13 43.39 18.73 -26.19
N SER A 14 43.55 17.75 -27.08
CA SER A 14 43.30 17.93 -28.51
C SER A 14 41.79 18.11 -28.76
N VAL A 15 41.40 19.32 -29.17
CA VAL A 15 40.04 19.62 -29.64
C VAL A 15 39.87 19.04 -31.04
N ASN A 16 39.50 17.76 -31.12
CA ASN A 16 39.05 17.13 -32.36
C ASN A 16 37.99 16.08 -32.03
N THR A 17 36.73 16.51 -31.94
CA THR A 17 35.50 15.75 -32.28
C THR A 17 34.25 16.54 -31.86
N PHE A 18 33.97 17.64 -32.56
CA PHE A 18 32.59 18.10 -32.75
C PHE A 18 32.34 18.11 -34.26
N GLY A 19 32.05 16.91 -34.79
CA GLY A 19 31.55 16.70 -36.14
C GLY A 19 30.08 16.34 -36.05
N SER A 20 29.22 17.23 -36.55
CA SER A 20 27.80 16.99 -36.76
C SER A 20 27.64 15.86 -37.77
N VAL A 21 27.12 14.71 -37.35
CA VAL A 21 26.65 13.63 -38.24
C VAL A 21 25.39 13.06 -37.60
N MET A 22 24.25 13.25 -38.26
CA MET A 22 23.09 12.37 -38.04
C MET A 22 23.46 10.95 -38.46
N PRO A 23 22.99 9.93 -37.72
CA PRO A 23 22.61 8.70 -38.38
C PRO A 23 21.19 8.29 -38.03
N ASP A 24 20.46 8.03 -39.10
CA ASP A 24 19.29 7.16 -39.16
C ASP A 24 19.71 5.69 -38.86
N VAL A 25 18.77 4.92 -38.32
CA VAL A 25 18.63 3.44 -38.46
C VAL A 25 19.65 2.52 -37.77
N THR A 26 19.13 1.84 -36.73
CA THR A 26 19.43 0.47 -36.24
C THR A 26 20.89 0.00 -36.20
N SER A 27 21.48 0.02 -35.01
CA SER A 27 22.44 -1.01 -34.60
C SER A 27 22.36 -1.22 -33.08
N GLU A 28 21.80 -2.35 -32.67
CA GLU A 28 22.06 -2.93 -31.35
C GLU A 28 23.56 -3.15 -31.23
N VAL A 29 24.21 -2.35 -30.39
CA VAL A 29 25.57 -2.62 -29.94
C VAL A 29 25.43 -3.32 -28.59
N ASP A 30 25.63 -4.64 -28.63
CA ASP A 30 25.78 -5.49 -27.46
C ASP A 30 26.97 -5.01 -26.62
N LEU A 31 26.68 -4.25 -25.57
CA LEU A 31 27.61 -4.01 -24.46
C LEU A 31 27.56 -5.21 -23.49
N ALA A 32 28.06 -6.34 -23.98
CA ALA A 32 28.40 -7.51 -23.18
C ALA A 32 29.91 -7.47 -22.86
N THR A 33 30.33 -6.48 -22.07
CA THR A 33 31.63 -6.54 -21.38
C THR A 33 31.38 -6.91 -19.93
N THR A 34 31.19 -8.21 -19.68
CA THR A 34 31.42 -8.78 -18.35
C THR A 34 32.89 -8.61 -18.03
N SER A 35 33.21 -7.73 -17.08
CA SER A 35 34.57 -7.58 -16.56
C SER A 35 35.03 -8.90 -15.94
N GLU A 36 36.25 -9.34 -16.28
CA GLU A 36 36.89 -10.56 -15.76
C GLU A 36 36.97 -10.62 -14.22
N THR A 37 36.75 -9.51 -13.52
CA THR A 37 36.67 -9.45 -12.06
C THR A 37 35.49 -10.23 -11.46
N ASP A 38 34.42 -10.48 -12.20
CA ASP A 38 33.24 -11.21 -11.68
C ASP A 38 33.44 -12.74 -11.66
N VAL A 39 34.47 -13.26 -12.36
CA VAL A 39 34.74 -14.71 -12.43
C VAL A 39 35.54 -15.19 -11.23
N GLU A 40 36.44 -14.37 -10.68
CA GLU A 40 37.25 -14.75 -9.50
C GLU A 40 36.42 -14.78 -8.20
N ASP A 41 35.46 -13.87 -8.02
CA ASP A 41 34.61 -13.86 -6.81
C ASP A 41 33.63 -15.04 -6.76
N ARG A 42 33.24 -15.62 -7.90
CA ARG A 42 32.40 -16.83 -7.95
C ARG A 42 33.11 -18.07 -7.40
N ASN A 43 34.44 -18.14 -7.46
CA ASN A 43 35.17 -19.31 -6.97
C ASN A 43 35.54 -19.21 -5.48
N ARG A 44 35.58 -18.00 -4.89
CA ARG A 44 35.82 -17.81 -3.45
C ARG A 44 34.59 -18.00 -2.56
N ASN A 45 33.37 -17.81 -3.09
CA ASN A 45 32.14 -17.88 -2.29
C ASN A 45 31.45 -19.26 -2.25
N LYS A 46 32.15 -20.36 -2.58
CA LYS A 46 31.56 -21.72 -2.57
C LYS A 46 31.19 -22.27 -1.18
N ASN A 47 31.54 -21.60 -0.09
CA ASN A 47 31.31 -22.08 1.29
C ASN A 47 30.27 -21.30 2.09
N TYR A 48 29.56 -20.33 1.49
CA TYR A 48 28.44 -19.69 2.15
C TYR A 48 27.15 -20.23 1.55
N GLU A 49 26.48 -21.15 2.25
CA GLU A 49 25.08 -21.44 2.00
C GLU A 49 24.25 -20.41 2.78
N PRO A 50 23.75 -19.33 2.12
CA PRO A 50 22.88 -18.40 2.80
C PRO A 50 21.63 -19.12 3.28
N ASN A 51 21.17 -18.74 4.47
CA ASN A 51 20.05 -19.37 5.15
C ASN A 51 18.79 -19.28 4.26
N ILE A 52 17.87 -20.25 4.34
CA ILE A 52 16.68 -20.30 3.45
C ILE A 52 15.88 -18.98 3.53
N LEU A 53 15.81 -18.38 4.72
CA LEU A 53 15.16 -17.09 4.95
C LEU A 53 15.86 -15.94 4.23
N GLU A 54 17.19 -15.95 4.18
CA GLU A 54 18.00 -14.93 3.50
C GLU A 54 17.82 -15.02 1.99
N ARG A 55 17.83 -16.23 1.41
CA ARG A 55 17.49 -16.44 -0.02
C ARG A 55 16.06 -16.05 -0.34
N ALA A 56 15.11 -16.30 0.56
CA ALA A 56 13.72 -15.93 0.37
C ALA A 56 13.56 -14.40 0.41
N LEU A 57 14.23 -13.73 1.35
CA LEU A 57 14.25 -12.28 1.53
C LEU A 57 14.93 -11.56 0.36
N GLU A 58 16.08 -12.06 -0.08
CA GLU A 58 16.83 -11.55 -1.24
C GLU A 58 15.96 -11.57 -2.50
N ARG A 59 15.23 -12.67 -2.73
CA ARG A 59 14.30 -12.80 -3.86
C ARG A 59 13.02 -11.97 -3.73
N THR A 60 12.62 -11.58 -2.51
CA THR A 60 11.40 -10.79 -2.28
C THR A 60 11.68 -9.29 -2.33
N ILE A 61 12.78 -8.82 -1.76
CA ILE A 61 13.10 -7.39 -1.64
C ILE A 61 13.80 -6.87 -2.90
N CYS A 62 14.71 -7.66 -3.48
CA CYS A 62 15.46 -7.29 -4.67
C CYS A 62 14.88 -7.95 -5.92
N TYR A 63 13.55 -7.98 -6.07
CA TYR A 63 12.95 -8.36 -7.35
C TYR A 63 13.30 -7.31 -8.40
N HIS A 64 14.46 -7.49 -9.02
CA HIS A 64 14.87 -6.76 -10.19
C HIS A 64 14.34 -7.54 -11.39
N PRO A 65 13.52 -6.93 -12.26
CA PRO A 65 13.01 -7.65 -13.44
C PRO A 65 14.12 -8.08 -14.42
N ARG A 66 15.38 -7.66 -14.20
CA ARG A 66 16.56 -8.10 -14.97
C ARG A 66 17.06 -9.49 -14.57
N TYR A 67 16.76 -9.98 -13.36
CA TYR A 67 17.09 -11.34 -12.99
C TYR A 67 15.93 -12.26 -13.37
N ASN A 68 16.14 -13.09 -14.40
CA ASN A 68 15.18 -14.04 -14.99
C ASN A 68 14.60 -15.11 -14.02
N LYS A 69 14.84 -15.01 -12.71
CA LYS A 69 14.28 -15.93 -11.72
C LYS A 69 12.89 -15.43 -11.32
N LYS A 70 11.86 -16.15 -11.79
CA LYS A 70 10.48 -15.93 -11.35
C LYS A 70 10.40 -16.07 -9.82
N PRO A 71 9.63 -15.22 -9.13
CA PRO A 71 9.41 -15.37 -7.71
C PRO A 71 8.78 -16.74 -7.44
N THR A 72 9.20 -17.41 -6.37
CA THR A 72 8.61 -18.69 -5.97
C THR A 72 7.19 -18.46 -5.47
N ASN A 73 6.32 -19.46 -5.60
CA ASN A 73 4.94 -19.39 -5.09
C ASN A 73 4.90 -19.07 -3.58
N LEU A 74 5.86 -19.60 -2.82
CA LEU A 74 6.03 -19.31 -1.39
C LEU A 74 6.28 -17.81 -1.12
N ASN A 75 7.14 -17.18 -1.92
CA ASN A 75 7.45 -15.75 -1.79
C ASN A 75 6.22 -14.88 -2.06
N ILE A 76 5.45 -15.21 -3.10
CA ILE A 76 4.19 -14.51 -3.42
C ILE A 76 3.19 -14.68 -2.28
N ALA A 77 3.05 -15.90 -1.75
CA ALA A 77 2.16 -16.17 -0.62
C ALA A 77 2.55 -15.37 0.64
N LEU A 78 3.85 -15.31 0.95
CA LEU A 78 4.36 -14.51 2.07
C LEU A 78 4.10 -13.01 1.86
N MET A 79 4.35 -12.48 0.65
CA MET A 79 4.01 -11.09 0.33
C MET A 79 2.50 -10.82 0.49
N CYS A 80 1.64 -11.76 0.09
CA CYS A 80 0.19 -11.63 0.27
C CYS A 80 -0.17 -11.55 1.77
N LEU A 81 0.35 -12.48 2.59
CA LEU A 81 0.09 -12.48 4.03
C LEU A 81 0.55 -11.18 4.69
N VAL A 82 1.77 -10.73 4.42
CA VAL A 82 2.29 -9.48 4.98
C VAL A 82 1.45 -8.29 4.52
N THR A 83 0.99 -8.26 3.27
CA THR A 83 0.10 -7.21 2.75
C THR A 83 -1.25 -7.20 3.47
N ILE A 84 -1.85 -8.37 3.68
CA ILE A 84 -3.12 -8.54 4.40
C ILE A 84 -3.00 -8.04 5.84
N PHE A 85 -1.99 -8.52 6.57
CA PHE A 85 -1.80 -8.17 7.98
C PHE A 85 -1.38 -6.71 8.16
N SER A 86 -0.56 -6.16 7.26
CA SER A 86 -0.20 -4.75 7.31
C SER A 86 -1.40 -3.85 7.03
N ASN A 87 -2.24 -4.20 6.05
CA ASN A 87 -3.49 -3.46 5.80
C ASN A 87 -4.43 -3.58 6.99
N ALA A 88 -4.60 -4.77 7.57
CA ALA A 88 -5.38 -4.98 8.79
C ALA A 88 -4.82 -4.16 9.96
N GLY A 89 -3.50 -4.11 10.11
CA GLY A 89 -2.79 -3.30 11.10
C GLY A 89 -3.13 -1.81 11.00
N ILE A 90 -3.16 -1.24 9.78
CA ILE A 90 -3.60 0.15 9.56
C ILE A 90 -5.04 0.34 10.06
N LEU A 91 -5.92 -0.62 9.78
CA LEU A 91 -7.35 -0.51 10.08
C LEU A 91 -7.67 -0.68 11.56
N ILE A 92 -6.86 -1.42 12.29
CA ILE A 92 -6.98 -1.60 13.74
C ILE A 92 -6.30 -0.45 14.49
N SER A 93 -5.06 -0.10 14.10
CA SER A 93 -4.25 0.89 14.83
C SER A 93 -4.69 2.33 14.59
N ALA A 94 -5.15 2.67 13.38
CA ALA A 94 -5.59 4.04 13.09
C ALA A 94 -6.73 4.54 13.98
N PRO A 95 -7.88 3.85 14.14
CA PRO A 95 -8.96 4.34 15.00
C PRO A 95 -8.55 4.38 16.47
N ILE A 96 -7.72 3.44 16.94
CA ILE A 96 -7.18 3.43 18.30
C ILE A 96 -6.32 4.68 18.53
N TYR A 97 -5.41 4.98 17.60
CA TYR A 97 -4.50 6.12 17.71
C TYR A 97 -5.23 7.45 17.59
N THR A 98 -6.12 7.61 16.61
CA THR A 98 -6.87 8.87 16.42
C THR A 98 -7.77 9.17 17.61
N THR A 99 -8.43 8.15 18.18
CA THR A 99 -9.29 8.33 19.36
C THR A 99 -8.47 8.70 20.60
N SER A 100 -7.30 8.07 20.77
CA SER A 100 -6.40 8.41 21.88
C SER A 100 -5.90 9.85 21.77
N MET A 101 -5.54 10.29 20.55
CA MET A 101 -5.09 11.65 20.29
C MET A 101 -6.20 12.69 20.53
N ALA A 102 -7.41 12.41 20.06
CA ALA A 102 -8.56 13.28 20.25
C ALA A 102 -8.91 13.50 21.72
N ARG A 103 -8.75 12.48 22.58
CA ARG A 103 -8.97 12.62 24.02
C ARG A 103 -7.92 13.43 24.73
N ALA A 104 -6.70 13.44 24.20
CA ALA A 104 -5.58 14.16 24.77
C ALA A 104 -5.62 15.68 24.51
N GLY A 105 -6.62 16.17 23.78
CA GLY A 105 -6.70 17.54 23.29
C GLY A 105 -6.04 17.75 21.91
N GLY A 106 -5.45 16.71 21.32
CA GLY A 106 -4.94 16.76 19.95
C GLY A 106 -6.05 16.59 18.90
N ASP A 107 -5.68 16.72 17.63
CA ASP A 107 -6.57 16.53 16.48
C ASP A 107 -6.01 15.52 15.46
N GLU A 108 -6.78 15.27 14.41
CA GLU A 108 -6.42 14.42 13.28
C GLU A 108 -5.19 14.92 12.51
N MET A 109 -4.98 16.23 12.45
CA MET A 109 -3.83 16.80 11.79
C MET A 109 -2.54 16.49 12.57
N VAL A 110 -2.58 16.50 13.91
CA VAL A 110 -1.46 16.07 14.76
C VAL A 110 -1.10 14.61 14.48
N VAL A 111 -2.09 13.73 14.32
CA VAL A 111 -1.86 12.33 13.92
C VAL A 111 -1.11 12.25 12.59
N LEU A 112 -1.55 13.00 11.59
CA LEU A 112 -0.93 13.03 10.26
C LEU A 112 0.49 13.62 10.29
N LEU A 113 0.71 14.71 11.00
CA LEU A 113 2.02 15.33 11.16
C LEU A 113 2.99 14.43 11.93
N SER A 114 2.50 13.74 12.96
CA SER A 114 3.28 12.75 13.71
C SER A 114 3.71 11.59 12.82
N LEU A 115 2.81 11.09 11.97
CA LEU A 115 3.14 10.07 10.96
C LEU A 115 4.17 10.59 9.95
N ALA A 116 3.99 11.81 9.44
CA ALA A 116 4.91 12.42 8.49
C ALA A 116 6.31 12.68 9.08
N ALA A 117 6.40 12.94 10.39
CA ALA A 117 7.67 13.09 11.11
C ALA A 117 8.35 11.74 11.38
N VAL A 118 7.59 10.72 11.79
CA VAL A 118 8.15 9.42 12.21
C VAL A 118 8.50 8.53 11.02
N MET A 119 7.66 8.45 9.98
CA MET A 119 7.84 7.49 8.87
C MET A 119 9.14 7.64 8.05
N PRO A 120 9.66 8.86 7.77
CA PRO A 120 10.90 9.00 7.00
C PRO A 120 12.10 8.34 7.65
N LEU A 121 12.21 8.38 8.98
CA LEU A 121 13.35 7.85 9.73
C LEU A 121 13.56 6.33 9.51
N PRO A 122 12.59 5.44 9.80
CA PRO A 122 12.73 4.01 9.55
C PRO A 122 12.82 3.70 8.05
N LEU A 123 12.21 4.48 7.16
CA LEU A 123 12.33 4.25 5.71
C LEU A 123 13.74 4.51 5.19
N VAL A 124 14.36 5.62 5.59
CA VAL A 124 15.74 5.94 5.23
C VAL A 124 16.70 4.92 5.85
N LEU A 125 16.49 4.57 7.12
CA LEU A 125 17.32 3.59 7.82
C LEU A 125 17.20 2.20 7.18
N LEU A 126 15.98 1.75 6.87
CA LEU A 126 15.73 0.50 6.14
C LEU A 126 16.38 0.52 4.76
N SER A 127 16.30 1.64 4.03
CA SER A 127 16.92 1.77 2.71
C SER A 127 18.45 1.72 2.78
N LEU A 128 19.06 2.35 3.79
CA LEU A 128 20.50 2.29 4.03
C LEU A 128 20.95 0.90 4.45
N LEU A 129 20.20 0.23 5.33
CA LEU A 129 20.46 -1.15 5.74
C LEU A 129 20.39 -2.09 4.54
N LEU A 130 19.33 -2.01 3.74
CA LEU A 130 19.19 -2.86 2.54
C LEU A 130 20.29 -2.59 1.51
N ARG A 131 20.69 -1.33 1.34
CA ARG A 131 21.80 -0.96 0.47
C ARG A 131 23.14 -1.52 0.94
N HIS A 132 23.36 -1.54 2.25
CA HIS A 132 24.63 -2.00 2.81
C HIS A 132 24.71 -3.52 2.93
N ALA A 133 23.63 -4.16 3.38
CA ALA A 133 23.57 -5.58 3.67
C ALA A 133 23.28 -6.45 2.44
N TYR A 134 22.47 -5.98 1.49
CA TYR A 134 21.97 -6.80 0.39
C TYR A 134 22.44 -6.33 -0.98
N ASP A 135 22.03 -5.12 -1.39
CA ASP A 135 22.22 -4.69 -2.78
C ASP A 135 22.64 -3.22 -2.87
N LYS A 136 23.89 -3.01 -3.27
CA LYS A 136 24.47 -1.67 -3.46
C LYS A 136 23.76 -0.85 -4.54
N THR A 137 22.99 -1.49 -5.42
CA THR A 137 22.20 -0.82 -6.48
C THR A 137 20.92 -0.17 -5.96
N ILE A 138 20.51 -0.46 -4.72
CA ILE A 138 19.42 0.24 -4.06
C ILE A 138 19.86 1.69 -3.85
N THR A 139 19.30 2.58 -4.67
CA THR A 139 19.52 4.03 -4.55
C THR A 139 18.26 4.71 -4.04
N LEU A 140 18.45 5.67 -3.14
CA LEU A 140 17.43 6.67 -2.76
C LEU A 140 17.24 7.73 -3.84
N ARG A 141 17.98 7.64 -4.96
CA ARG A 141 17.84 8.57 -6.06
C ARG A 141 16.50 8.29 -6.75
N PRO A 142 15.68 9.32 -7.03
CA PRO A 142 14.46 9.14 -7.80
C PRO A 142 14.79 8.48 -9.14
N SER A 143 14.18 7.32 -9.38
CA SER A 143 14.34 6.48 -10.57
C SER A 143 13.28 6.74 -11.63
N ALA A 144 12.15 7.32 -11.24
CA ALA A 144 11.10 7.78 -12.13
C ALA A 144 11.16 9.30 -12.36
N SER A 145 10.26 9.81 -13.22
CA SER A 145 10.09 11.25 -13.40
C SER A 145 9.65 11.95 -12.11
N THR A 146 10.14 13.16 -11.87
CA THR A 146 9.73 13.98 -10.70
C THR A 146 8.22 14.17 -10.64
N PHE A 147 7.57 14.32 -11.80
CA PHE A 147 6.12 14.45 -11.90
C PHE A 147 5.39 13.24 -11.31
N LEU A 148 5.89 12.01 -11.55
CA LEU A 148 5.31 10.80 -10.97
C LEU A 148 5.42 10.82 -9.45
N TYR A 149 6.58 11.15 -8.88
CA TYR A 149 6.75 11.20 -7.43
C TYR A 149 5.88 12.26 -6.76
N VAL A 150 5.69 13.39 -7.43
CA VAL A 150 4.74 14.43 -6.98
C VAL A 150 3.31 13.88 -7.00
N ALA A 151 2.88 13.27 -8.10
CA ALA A 151 1.54 12.69 -8.21
C ALA A 151 1.30 11.58 -7.16
N MET A 152 2.28 10.69 -6.97
CA MET A 152 2.25 9.65 -5.95
C MET A 152 2.20 10.24 -4.54
N GLY A 153 3.02 11.25 -4.25
CA GLY A 153 3.03 11.92 -2.96
C GLY A 153 1.70 12.61 -2.64
N VAL A 154 1.13 13.34 -3.61
CA VAL A 154 -0.21 13.96 -3.48
C VAL A 154 -1.28 12.90 -3.25
N CYS A 155 -1.27 11.81 -4.02
CA CYS A 155 -2.25 10.72 -3.86
C CYS A 155 -2.14 10.05 -2.47
N PHE A 156 -0.91 9.82 -2.00
CA PHE A 156 -0.65 9.30 -0.67
C PHE A 156 -1.17 10.26 0.41
N ALA A 157 -0.83 11.54 0.32
CA ALA A 157 -1.24 12.55 1.29
C ALA A 157 -2.76 12.71 1.33
N LEU A 158 -3.43 12.76 0.18
CA LEU A 158 -4.90 12.82 0.09
C LEU A 158 -5.56 11.58 0.71
N ARG A 159 -5.03 10.38 0.43
CA ARG A 159 -5.54 9.13 0.99
C ARG A 159 -5.55 9.14 2.52
N TYR A 160 -4.44 9.55 3.13
CA TYR A 160 -4.32 9.58 4.59
C TYR A 160 -5.05 10.76 5.20
N ASN A 161 -5.01 11.94 4.59
CA ASN A 161 -5.74 13.10 5.07
C ASN A 161 -7.25 12.81 5.10
N MET A 162 -7.87 12.47 3.97
CA MET A 162 -9.29 12.09 3.93
C MET A 162 -9.60 10.88 4.82
N GLY A 163 -8.68 9.90 4.86
CA GLY A 163 -8.86 8.67 5.61
C GLY A 163 -8.76 8.80 7.12
N VAL A 164 -8.06 9.81 7.64
CA VAL A 164 -7.94 10.10 9.08
C VAL A 164 -9.05 11.04 9.51
N PHE A 165 -9.30 12.13 8.77
CA PHE A 165 -10.39 13.08 9.06
C PHE A 165 -11.76 12.39 9.04
N ALA A 166 -12.02 11.51 8.09
CA ALA A 166 -13.28 10.78 8.06
C ALA A 166 -13.44 9.77 9.21
N ARG A 167 -12.42 9.50 10.05
CA ARG A 167 -12.53 8.61 11.23
C ARG A 167 -12.95 9.34 12.50
N HIS A 168 -13.10 10.65 12.48
CA HIS A 168 -13.45 11.41 13.68
C HIS A 168 -14.80 10.95 14.25
N ILE A 169 -14.79 10.56 15.53
CA ILE A 169 -15.94 10.05 16.30
C ILE A 169 -17.16 10.99 16.27
N THR A 170 -16.96 12.30 16.29
CA THR A 170 -18.05 13.28 16.27
C THR A 170 -18.76 13.33 14.90
N MET A 171 -18.04 13.03 13.82
CA MET A 171 -18.54 13.15 12.45
C MET A 171 -19.25 11.88 11.96
N ILE A 172 -18.87 10.70 12.47
CA ILE A 172 -19.49 9.41 12.08
C ILE A 172 -20.60 8.93 13.03
N CYS A 173 -20.54 9.18 14.34
CA CYS A 173 -21.66 9.00 15.30
C CYS A 173 -21.18 9.26 16.73
N SER A 174 -21.79 10.21 17.44
CA SER A 174 -21.36 10.62 18.78
C SER A 174 -21.65 9.64 19.92
N HIS A 175 -22.46 8.58 19.75
CA HIS A 175 -22.96 7.79 20.90
C HIS A 175 -23.11 6.26 20.69
N SER A 176 -22.70 5.67 19.56
CA SER A 176 -22.77 4.20 19.39
C SER A 176 -21.39 3.55 19.53
N ALA A 177 -21.29 2.56 20.41
CA ALA A 177 -20.10 1.94 20.99
C ALA A 177 -19.07 1.27 20.06
N SER A 178 -18.98 1.59 18.77
CA SER A 178 -17.71 1.47 18.04
C SER A 178 -17.72 2.27 16.73
N PRO A 179 -16.81 3.25 16.51
CA PRO A 179 -16.63 3.94 15.22
C PRO A 179 -15.95 3.05 14.15
N ILE A 180 -15.38 1.93 14.60
CA ILE A 180 -14.55 0.97 13.87
C ILE A 180 -15.30 0.16 12.78
N PRO A 181 -16.57 -0.27 12.93
CA PRO A 181 -17.27 -1.08 11.95
C PRO A 181 -17.56 -0.34 10.64
N ARG A 182 -17.91 0.96 10.71
CA ARG A 182 -18.36 1.77 9.56
C ARG A 182 -17.22 2.20 8.63
N THR A 183 -15.99 2.27 9.14
CA THR A 183 -14.82 2.54 8.30
C THR A 183 -14.42 1.31 7.48
N LEU A 184 -14.68 0.10 7.98
CA LEU A 184 -14.41 -1.15 7.24
C LEU A 184 -15.38 -1.34 6.07
N THR A 185 -16.64 -0.93 6.24
CA THR A 185 -17.70 -1.09 5.24
C THR A 185 -17.47 -0.25 3.98
N VAL A 186 -16.68 0.80 4.05
CA VAL A 186 -16.51 1.73 2.94
C VAL A 186 -15.20 1.47 2.19
N GLN A 187 -14.18 1.00 2.91
CA GLN A 187 -12.85 0.72 2.38
C GLN A 187 -12.87 -0.28 1.23
N ALA A 188 -13.46 -1.44 1.47
CA ALA A 188 -13.20 -2.58 0.62
C ALA A 188 -14.00 -2.50 -0.70
N TYR A 189 -15.20 -1.90 -0.70
CA TYR A 189 -15.97 -1.69 -1.92
C TYR A 189 -15.34 -0.66 -2.86
N ASN A 190 -14.95 0.48 -2.31
CA ASN A 190 -14.45 1.58 -3.13
C ASN A 190 -13.06 1.27 -3.67
N TYR A 191 -12.21 0.59 -2.88
CA TYR A 191 -10.88 0.23 -3.34
C TYR A 191 -10.91 -0.80 -4.49
N ASP A 192 -11.75 -1.83 -4.39
CA ASP A 192 -11.91 -2.84 -5.45
C ASP A 192 -12.54 -2.24 -6.71
N LEU A 193 -13.59 -1.44 -6.56
CA LEU A 193 -14.29 -0.81 -7.68
C LEU A 193 -13.41 0.22 -8.41
N PHE A 194 -12.72 1.10 -7.68
CA PHE A 194 -11.87 2.11 -8.29
C PHE A 194 -10.66 1.47 -8.96
N THR A 195 -10.01 0.49 -8.34
CA THR A 195 -8.86 -0.16 -8.98
C THR A 195 -9.27 -0.89 -10.27
N LEU A 196 -10.46 -1.51 -10.30
CA LEU A 196 -11.01 -2.06 -11.54
C LEU A 196 -11.19 -0.99 -12.64
N CYS A 197 -11.68 0.19 -12.29
CA CYS A 197 -11.86 1.28 -13.27
C CYS A 197 -10.52 1.88 -13.74
N PHE A 198 -9.55 2.08 -12.85
CA PHE A 198 -8.29 2.79 -13.16
C PHE A 198 -7.18 1.90 -13.70
N SER A 199 -7.22 0.60 -13.42
CA SER A 199 -6.31 -0.39 -14.02
C SER A 199 -6.72 -0.80 -15.43
N HIS A 200 -7.88 -0.32 -15.91
CA HIS A 200 -8.40 -0.52 -17.26
C HIS A 200 -8.56 0.79 -18.06
N PRO A 201 -7.52 1.64 -18.24
CA PRO A 201 -7.51 2.41 -19.47
C PRO A 201 -7.50 1.41 -20.65
N PRO A 202 -8.10 1.75 -21.80
CA PRO A 202 -8.02 0.94 -23.01
C PRO A 202 -6.58 0.97 -23.54
N ASN A 203 -5.69 0.23 -22.89
CA ASN A 203 -4.31 0.09 -23.32
C ASN A 203 -4.25 -1.16 -24.21
N PRO A 204 -3.86 -1.05 -25.50
CA PRO A 204 -3.83 -2.17 -26.44
C PRO A 204 -2.97 -3.36 -25.99
N HIS A 205 -2.11 -3.19 -24.98
CA HIS A 205 -1.25 -4.23 -24.43
C HIS A 205 -1.81 -4.98 -23.21
N CYS A 206 -2.96 -4.55 -22.65
CA CYS A 206 -3.65 -5.26 -21.57
C CYS A 206 -5.00 -5.77 -22.10
N PRO A 207 -5.11 -7.04 -22.53
CA PRO A 207 -6.37 -7.57 -23.02
C PRO A 207 -7.40 -7.50 -21.90
N GLY A 208 -8.64 -7.15 -22.26
CA GLY A 208 -9.74 -6.94 -21.32
C GLY A 208 -9.89 -8.06 -20.29
N MET A 209 -10.39 -7.69 -19.11
CA MET A 209 -10.61 -8.66 -18.03
C MET A 209 -11.55 -9.76 -18.51
N SER A 210 -11.16 -11.03 -18.36
CA SER A 210 -12.04 -12.14 -18.68
C SER A 210 -13.26 -12.12 -17.76
N PHE A 211 -14.43 -12.53 -18.29
CA PHE A 211 -15.66 -12.58 -17.51
C PHE A 211 -15.51 -13.40 -16.22
N ARG A 212 -14.69 -14.46 -16.25
CA ARG A 212 -14.37 -15.30 -15.08
C ARG A 212 -13.64 -14.51 -13.99
N ARG A 213 -12.67 -13.67 -14.36
CA ARG A 213 -11.95 -12.79 -13.43
C ARG A 213 -12.89 -11.71 -12.87
N LEU A 214 -13.78 -11.16 -13.69
CA LEU A 214 -14.81 -10.22 -13.23
C LEU A 214 -15.75 -10.87 -12.22
N ALA A 215 -16.20 -12.09 -12.46
CA ALA A 215 -17.02 -12.84 -11.51
C ALA A 215 -16.29 -13.04 -10.16
N CYS A 216 -14.98 -13.32 -10.17
CA CYS A 216 -14.20 -13.41 -8.93
C CYS A 216 -14.12 -12.06 -8.19
N CYS A 217 -13.92 -10.95 -8.90
CA CYS A 217 -13.92 -9.62 -8.28
C CYS A 217 -15.29 -9.27 -7.67
N VAL A 218 -16.39 -9.58 -8.38
CA VAL A 218 -17.76 -9.39 -7.87
C VAL A 218 -18.01 -10.29 -6.66
N ALA A 219 -17.51 -11.52 -6.68
CA ALA A 219 -17.59 -12.41 -5.52
C ALA A 219 -16.83 -11.82 -4.33
N VAL A 220 -15.57 -11.37 -4.49
CA VAL A 220 -14.83 -10.71 -3.40
C VAL A 220 -15.60 -9.52 -2.84
N LEU A 221 -16.17 -8.67 -3.70
CA LEU A 221 -16.98 -7.52 -3.30
C LEU A 221 -18.24 -7.95 -2.53
N ALA A 222 -18.91 -9.02 -2.97
CA ALA A 222 -20.04 -9.61 -2.23
C ALA A 222 -19.61 -10.21 -0.88
N GLY A 223 -18.46 -10.87 -0.81
CA GLY A 223 -17.92 -11.43 0.43
C GLY A 223 -17.56 -10.33 1.44
N VAL A 224 -16.96 -9.24 0.97
CA VAL A 224 -16.78 -8.03 1.77
C VAL A 224 -18.12 -7.49 2.25
N PHE A 225 -19.15 -7.49 1.40
CA PHE A 225 -20.49 -7.03 1.77
C PHE A 225 -21.12 -7.85 2.89
N VAL A 226 -21.03 -9.17 2.77
CA VAL A 226 -21.50 -10.10 3.81
C VAL A 226 -20.78 -9.82 5.13
N CYS A 227 -19.47 -9.52 5.13
CA CYS A 227 -18.73 -9.21 6.36
C CYS A 227 -19.28 -7.98 7.11
N VAL A 228 -19.90 -7.09 6.36
CA VAL A 228 -20.24 -5.73 6.74
C VAL A 228 -21.71 -5.59 7.15
N GLU A 229 -22.58 -6.42 6.59
CA GLU A 229 -24.03 -6.38 6.77
C GLU A 229 -24.50 -6.31 8.24
N PRO A 230 -24.03 -7.15 9.18
CA PRO A 230 -24.52 -7.14 10.56
C PRO A 230 -24.32 -5.80 11.27
N ARG A 231 -23.24 -5.10 10.87
CA ARG A 231 -22.78 -3.84 11.44
C ARG A 231 -23.54 -2.64 10.85
N ILE A 232 -24.03 -2.74 9.62
CA ILE A 232 -24.88 -1.71 8.99
C ILE A 232 -26.29 -1.76 9.58
N TRP A 233 -26.87 -2.95 9.68
CA TRP A 233 -28.27 -3.12 10.04
C TRP A 233 -28.50 -3.29 11.55
N SER A 234 -27.43 -3.24 12.36
CA SER A 234 -27.50 -3.40 13.81
C SER A 234 -28.31 -4.64 14.22
N VAL A 235 -28.04 -5.77 13.57
CA VAL A 235 -28.79 -7.03 13.73
C VAL A 235 -28.77 -7.55 15.18
N GLU A 236 -27.80 -7.10 15.97
CA GLU A 236 -27.64 -7.47 17.39
C GLU A 236 -28.41 -6.58 18.38
N GLY A 237 -29.23 -5.65 17.90
CA GLY A 237 -30.17 -4.91 18.74
C GLY A 237 -29.49 -4.09 19.83
N SER A 238 -28.81 -3.01 19.46
CA SER A 238 -28.42 -2.02 20.47
C SER A 238 -29.69 -1.40 21.06
N SER A 239 -29.91 -1.64 22.34
CA SER A 239 -30.95 -1.04 23.16
C SER A 239 -30.97 0.48 23.03
N GLY A 240 -31.99 1.01 22.37
CA GLY A 240 -32.87 2.01 22.97
C GLY A 240 -32.44 3.48 23.05
N ASP A 241 -31.29 3.89 22.54
CA ASP A 241 -31.03 5.31 22.28
C ASP A 241 -31.04 5.53 20.77
N ASP A 242 -31.88 6.46 20.32
CA ASP A 242 -32.07 6.80 18.91
C ASP A 242 -30.74 6.79 18.14
N LEU A 243 -30.48 5.69 17.42
CA LEU A 243 -29.27 5.52 16.60
C LEU A 243 -29.13 6.65 15.55
N PHE A 244 -30.17 7.46 15.40
CA PHE A 244 -30.32 8.55 14.47
C PHE A 244 -31.06 9.73 15.11
N PRO A 245 -30.42 10.63 15.88
CA PRO A 245 -30.99 11.96 16.07
C PRO A 245 -31.28 12.58 14.69
N HIS A 246 -32.47 13.15 14.52
CA HIS A 246 -33.09 13.50 13.24
C HIS A 246 -32.33 14.56 12.39
N ASN A 247 -31.27 15.19 12.90
CA ASN A 247 -30.77 16.44 12.34
C ASN A 247 -29.48 16.37 11.48
N HIS A 248 -28.86 15.20 11.26
CA HIS A 248 -27.62 15.12 10.46
C HIS A 248 -27.59 13.97 9.43
N LEU A 249 -28.61 13.86 8.58
CA LEU A 249 -28.63 12.86 7.49
C LEU A 249 -27.47 13.06 6.49
N VAL A 250 -27.08 14.31 6.23
CA VAL A 250 -25.97 14.64 5.32
C VAL A 250 -24.63 14.13 5.85
N SER A 251 -24.31 14.34 7.13
CA SER A 251 -23.07 13.83 7.76
C SER A 251 -22.98 12.31 7.67
N LYS A 252 -24.10 11.61 7.85
CA LYS A 252 -24.19 10.14 7.80
C LYS A 252 -23.85 9.54 6.44
N ILE A 253 -24.09 10.28 5.35
CA ILE A 253 -23.80 9.81 3.98
C ILE A 253 -22.46 10.34 3.49
N CYS A 254 -22.18 11.62 3.74
CA CYS A 254 -21.00 12.30 3.22
C CYS A 254 -19.69 11.72 3.79
N TRP A 255 -19.60 11.44 5.09
CA TRP A 255 -18.34 10.94 5.66
C TRP A 255 -17.97 9.53 5.23
N PRO A 256 -18.89 8.56 5.20
CA PRO A 256 -18.67 7.30 4.51
C PRO A 256 -18.29 7.50 3.05
N ALA A 257 -18.97 8.37 2.29
CA ALA A 257 -18.59 8.62 0.90
C ALA A 257 -17.16 9.21 0.76
N ILE A 258 -16.77 10.15 1.62
CA ILE A 258 -15.43 10.75 1.66
C ILE A 258 -14.38 9.70 2.05
N PHE A 259 -14.66 8.87 3.05
CA PHE A 259 -13.77 7.78 3.43
C PHE A 259 -13.58 6.80 2.26
N GLY A 260 -14.63 6.53 1.49
CA GLY A 260 -14.59 5.69 0.29
C GLY A 260 -13.80 6.32 -0.83
N ALA A 261 -14.06 7.59 -1.09
CA ALA A 261 -13.32 8.40 -2.04
C ALA A 261 -11.84 8.51 -1.67
N SER A 262 -11.46 8.37 -0.39
CA SER A 262 -10.03 8.37 0.00
C SER A 262 -9.24 7.21 -0.63
N TYR A 263 -9.88 6.10 -0.99
CA TYR A 263 -9.24 4.97 -1.66
C TYR A 263 -8.98 5.20 -3.15
N LEU A 264 -9.64 6.18 -3.76
CA LEU A 264 -9.43 6.54 -5.15
C LEU A 264 -7.99 7.06 -5.41
N PRO A 265 -7.48 8.04 -4.65
CA PRO A 265 -6.06 8.42 -4.71
C PRO A 265 -5.11 7.23 -4.55
N TRP A 266 -5.40 6.30 -3.64
CA TRP A 266 -4.57 5.12 -3.45
C TRP A 266 -4.61 4.16 -4.65
N ALA A 267 -5.77 3.93 -5.26
CA ALA A 267 -5.88 3.16 -6.48
C ALA A 267 -5.09 3.80 -7.64
N ILE A 268 -5.14 5.12 -7.76
CA ILE A 268 -4.33 5.88 -8.74
C ILE A 268 -2.84 5.72 -8.45
N PHE A 269 -2.43 5.82 -7.18
CA PHE A 269 -1.04 5.60 -6.74
C PHE A 269 -0.53 4.23 -7.18
N VAL A 270 -1.28 3.16 -6.89
CA VAL A 270 -0.90 1.78 -7.21
C VAL A 270 -0.90 1.55 -8.73
N ALA A 271 -1.89 2.06 -9.45
CA ALA A 271 -1.96 1.94 -10.91
C ALA A 271 -0.83 2.71 -11.62
N ALA A 272 -0.50 3.91 -11.15
CA ALA A 272 0.62 4.70 -11.66
C ALA A 272 1.97 3.98 -11.40
N ALA A 273 2.14 3.44 -10.19
CA ALA A 273 3.32 2.67 -9.84
C ALA A 273 3.45 1.40 -10.68
N GLU A 274 2.37 0.66 -10.93
CA GLU A 274 2.37 -0.53 -11.79
C GLU A 274 2.87 -0.20 -13.21
N ARG A 275 2.36 0.88 -13.82
CA ARG A 275 2.76 1.31 -15.17
C ARG A 275 4.26 1.58 -15.25
N GLU A 276 4.82 2.18 -14.21
CA GLU A 276 6.22 2.60 -14.17
C GLU A 276 7.16 1.45 -13.85
N ILE A 277 6.77 0.56 -12.93
CA ILE A 277 7.48 -0.71 -12.68
C ILE A 277 7.57 -1.52 -13.97
N LYS A 278 6.48 -1.62 -14.73
CA LYS A 278 6.43 -2.38 -15.99
C LYS A 278 7.18 -1.71 -17.15
N LYS A 279 7.18 -0.37 -17.24
CA LYS A 279 7.80 0.37 -18.34
C LYS A 279 9.31 0.50 -18.19
N ASN A 280 9.77 0.88 -17.00
CA ASN A 280 11.13 1.38 -16.80
C ASN A 280 12.00 0.41 -15.98
N VAL A 281 11.50 -0.80 -15.66
CA VAL A 281 12.23 -1.82 -14.88
C VAL A 281 12.75 -1.22 -13.57
N ILE A 282 11.94 -0.37 -12.94
CA ILE A 282 12.30 0.35 -11.71
C ILE A 282 12.16 -0.59 -10.51
N HIS A 283 13.08 -0.48 -9.55
CA HIS A 283 12.97 -1.16 -8.27
C HIS A 283 11.71 -0.70 -7.51
N SER A 284 10.75 -1.60 -7.34
CA SER A 284 9.49 -1.35 -6.63
C SER A 284 9.70 -0.80 -5.22
N PHE A 285 10.74 -1.27 -4.53
CA PHE A 285 11.13 -0.77 -3.21
C PHE A 285 11.51 0.73 -3.23
N SER A 286 12.39 1.13 -4.16
CA SER A 286 12.82 2.54 -4.30
C SER A 286 11.65 3.45 -4.66
N LEU A 287 10.75 2.96 -5.53
CA LEU A 287 9.52 3.66 -5.90
C LEU A 287 8.58 3.84 -4.69
N ALA A 288 8.41 2.78 -3.87
CA ALA A 288 7.62 2.84 -2.64
C ALA A 288 8.18 3.86 -1.64
N VAL A 289 9.47 3.74 -1.31
CA VAL A 289 10.15 4.63 -0.36
C VAL A 289 10.04 6.08 -0.80
N SER A 290 10.39 6.36 -2.06
CA SER A 290 10.35 7.74 -2.59
C SER A 290 8.91 8.28 -2.67
N GLY A 291 7.93 7.43 -2.99
CA GLY A 291 6.52 7.79 -2.97
C GLY A 291 6.01 8.16 -1.57
N ILE A 292 6.40 7.40 -0.54
CA ILE A 292 6.04 7.71 0.85
C ILE A 292 6.75 8.98 1.33
N LEU A 293 8.05 9.14 1.06
CA LEU A 293 8.79 10.35 1.45
C LEU A 293 8.20 11.60 0.82
N SER A 294 7.85 11.54 -0.47
CA SER A 294 7.09 12.60 -1.16
C SER A 294 5.74 12.83 -0.47
N GLY A 295 5.02 11.75 -0.14
CA GLY A 295 3.76 11.79 0.60
C GLY A 295 3.87 12.49 1.95
N CYS A 296 4.93 12.27 2.73
CA CYS A 296 5.17 12.97 4.00
C CYS A 296 5.30 14.49 3.80
N VAL A 297 6.01 14.93 2.75
CA VAL A 297 6.11 16.37 2.43
C VAL A 297 4.74 16.96 2.11
N PHE A 298 3.93 16.25 1.32
CA PHE A 298 2.58 16.70 0.99
C PHE A 298 1.62 16.64 2.18
N ILE A 299 1.76 15.68 3.11
CA ILE A 299 1.00 15.67 4.36
C ILE A 299 1.29 16.94 5.16
N VAL A 300 2.56 17.33 5.30
CA VAL A 300 2.93 18.58 5.97
C VAL A 300 2.34 19.78 5.22
N ALA A 301 2.39 19.80 3.89
CA ALA A 301 1.80 20.87 3.09
C ALA A 301 0.27 20.97 3.23
N LEU A 302 -0.40 19.87 3.55
CA LEU A 302 -1.85 19.81 3.79
C LEU A 302 -2.27 20.26 5.20
N PHE A 303 -1.39 20.81 6.04
CA PHE A 303 -1.80 21.35 7.35
C PHE A 303 -2.93 22.39 7.24
N GLY A 304 -3.00 23.10 6.11
CA GLY A 304 -4.06 24.04 5.81
C GLY A 304 -5.47 23.44 5.80
N THR A 305 -5.61 22.11 5.64
CA THR A 305 -6.93 21.46 5.62
C THR A 305 -7.65 21.57 6.95
N ASP A 306 -6.92 21.73 8.05
CA ASP A 306 -7.50 21.81 9.39
C ASP A 306 -8.22 23.15 9.68
N PHE A 307 -7.98 24.18 8.85
CA PHE A 307 -8.70 25.46 8.91
C PHE A 307 -9.96 25.50 8.04
N ILE A 308 -10.28 24.42 7.33
CA ILE A 308 -11.44 24.40 6.41
C ILE A 308 -12.74 24.25 7.22
N PRO A 309 -13.68 25.21 7.16
CA PRO A 309 -14.83 25.29 8.09
C PRO A 309 -15.93 24.24 7.93
N TRP A 310 -15.64 22.95 8.10
CA TRP A 310 -16.57 21.79 8.01
C TRP A 310 -15.76 20.48 7.88
N TYR A 311 -14.48 20.61 7.56
CA TYR A 311 -13.53 19.53 7.40
C TYR A 311 -12.58 19.43 8.59
N GLY A 312 -12.01 20.57 8.98
CA GLY A 312 -11.05 20.68 10.08
C GLY A 312 -11.68 21.08 11.41
N ASN A 313 -10.88 21.02 12.47
CA ASN A 313 -11.34 21.26 13.85
C ASN A 313 -10.82 22.58 14.44
N VAL A 314 -10.14 23.42 13.66
CA VAL A 314 -9.45 24.59 14.18
C VAL A 314 -9.88 25.88 13.48
N ASP A 315 -10.19 26.90 14.29
CA ASP A 315 -10.65 28.21 13.78
C ASP A 315 -9.49 29.20 13.54
N ASN A 316 -8.37 29.04 14.24
CA ASN A 316 -7.26 30.00 14.18
C ASN A 316 -5.89 29.35 14.46
N LEU A 317 -4.81 30.03 14.08
CA LEU A 317 -3.45 29.48 14.18
C LEU A 317 -3.01 29.23 15.64
N ALA A 318 -3.54 29.99 16.61
CA ALA A 318 -3.19 29.80 18.02
C ALA A 318 -3.77 28.49 18.54
N ASP A 319 -5.05 28.22 18.27
CA ASP A 319 -5.70 26.95 18.61
C ASP A 319 -5.03 25.76 17.89
N PHE A 320 -4.63 25.93 16.62
CA PHE A 320 -3.84 24.90 15.91
C PHE A 320 -2.55 24.58 16.65
N TRP A 321 -1.82 25.61 17.06
CA TRP A 321 -0.55 25.45 17.75
C TRP A 321 -0.72 24.79 19.12
N ASP A 322 -1.77 25.16 19.86
CA ASP A 322 -2.09 24.55 21.14
C ASP A 322 -2.38 23.06 20.97
N LYS A 323 -3.29 22.67 20.06
CA LYS A 323 -3.57 21.25 19.77
C LYS A 323 -2.35 20.48 19.31
N LEU A 324 -1.52 21.10 18.45
CA LEU A 324 -0.27 20.52 17.99
C LEU A 324 0.69 20.25 19.15
N GLN A 325 0.88 21.23 20.04
CA GLN A 325 1.74 21.10 21.21
C GLN A 325 1.21 20.02 22.16
N GLU A 326 -0.09 20.01 22.44
CA GLU A 326 -0.73 19.03 23.32
C GLU A 326 -0.59 17.60 22.77
N GLY A 327 -0.87 17.40 21.48
CA GLY A 327 -0.74 16.09 20.86
C GLY A 327 0.72 15.62 20.73
N PHE A 328 1.69 16.52 20.53
CA PHE A 328 3.10 16.16 20.62
C PHE A 328 3.52 15.75 22.04
N LEU A 329 3.10 16.51 23.06
CA LEU A 329 3.34 16.14 24.47
C LEU A 329 2.72 14.78 24.81
N CYS A 330 1.55 14.49 24.23
CA CYS A 330 0.87 13.21 24.36
C CYS A 330 1.68 12.05 23.74
N ASN A 331 2.20 12.23 22.52
CA ASN A 331 3.01 11.22 21.84
C ASN A 331 4.26 10.82 22.64
N PHE A 332 4.86 11.74 23.38
CA PHE A 332 6.05 11.48 24.19
C PHE A 332 5.74 11.21 25.67
N SER A 333 4.47 10.90 25.99
CA SER A 333 4.02 10.53 27.34
C SER A 333 4.37 11.55 28.43
N TYR A 334 4.39 12.84 28.07
CA TYR A 334 4.53 13.93 29.06
C TYR A 334 3.21 14.20 29.81
N ARG A 335 2.07 13.74 29.29
CA ARG A 335 0.77 13.77 29.98
C ARG A 335 0.40 12.36 30.48
N PRO A 336 -0.07 12.22 31.74
CA PRO A 336 -0.45 10.94 32.32
C PRO A 336 -1.68 10.32 31.64
N GLU A 337 -2.52 11.13 31.00
CA GLU A 337 -3.72 10.68 30.26
C GLU A 337 -3.38 10.07 28.89
N CYS A 338 -2.10 10.11 28.49
CA CYS A 338 -1.58 9.71 27.19
C CYS A 338 -0.70 8.47 27.27
N GLU A 339 -1.14 7.45 28.01
CA GLU A 339 -0.42 6.20 28.05
C GLU A 339 -0.30 5.59 26.63
N ASN A 340 0.88 5.06 26.34
CA ASN A 340 1.19 4.28 25.15
C ASN A 340 0.93 4.92 23.77
N CYS A 341 0.74 6.25 23.68
CA CYS A 341 0.52 6.93 22.40
C CYS A 341 1.68 6.74 21.41
N LEU A 342 2.93 6.72 21.89
CA LEU A 342 4.09 6.40 21.06
C LEU A 342 3.99 5.00 20.43
N ILE A 343 3.56 4.01 21.21
CA ILE A 343 3.44 2.62 20.74
C ILE A 343 2.37 2.54 19.64
N LYS A 344 1.25 3.23 19.81
CA LYS A 344 0.19 3.33 18.79
C LYS A 344 0.68 4.00 17.51
N LEU A 345 1.47 5.07 17.63
CA LEU A 345 2.11 5.76 16.49
C LEU A 345 3.09 4.83 15.75
N VAL A 346 3.92 4.09 16.48
CA VAL A 346 4.86 3.11 15.90
C VAL A 346 4.10 1.97 15.22
N ALA A 347 3.03 1.44 15.83
CA ALA A 347 2.20 0.40 15.25
C ALA A 347 1.53 0.87 13.94
N LEU A 348 0.99 2.09 13.92
CA LEU A 348 0.35 2.65 12.73
C LEU A 348 1.37 2.95 11.62
N SER A 349 2.46 3.65 11.94
CA SER A 349 3.51 3.98 10.96
C SER A 349 4.16 2.74 10.37
N SER A 350 4.51 1.74 11.18
CA SER A 350 5.06 0.47 10.69
C SER A 350 4.09 -0.27 9.78
N SER A 351 2.80 -0.32 10.14
CA SER A 351 1.75 -0.93 9.30
C SER A 351 1.60 -0.23 7.95
N ILE A 352 1.67 1.11 7.92
CA ILE A 352 1.63 1.89 6.67
C ILE A 352 2.86 1.60 5.80
N ILE A 353 4.06 1.65 6.38
CA ILE A 353 5.31 1.39 5.68
C ILE A 353 5.30 -0.01 5.07
N CYS A 354 4.98 -1.03 5.88
CA CYS A 354 4.91 -2.41 5.43
C CYS A 354 3.85 -2.58 4.34
N HIS A 355 2.65 -2.03 4.52
CA HIS A 355 1.59 -2.13 3.51
C HIS A 355 2.03 -1.51 2.17
N ALA A 356 2.60 -0.31 2.18
CA ALA A 356 3.01 0.37 0.95
C ALA A 356 4.14 -0.36 0.21
N ILE A 357 5.16 -0.83 0.94
CA ILE A 357 6.29 -1.58 0.36
C ILE A 357 5.80 -2.93 -0.19
N PHE A 358 5.13 -3.74 0.63
CA PHE A 358 4.73 -5.08 0.23
C PHE A 358 3.63 -5.08 -0.83
N SER A 359 2.76 -4.07 -0.87
CA SER A 359 1.79 -3.93 -1.97
C SER A 359 2.48 -3.68 -3.30
N LEU A 360 3.50 -2.82 -3.35
CA LEU A 360 4.24 -2.56 -4.59
C LEU A 360 5.17 -3.71 -4.97
N LEU A 361 5.77 -4.40 -3.99
CA LEU A 361 6.48 -5.66 -4.24
C LEU A 361 5.53 -6.71 -4.82
N LEU A 362 4.31 -6.84 -4.28
CA LEU A 362 3.30 -7.75 -4.79
C LEU A 362 2.85 -7.38 -6.20
N VAL A 363 2.70 -6.08 -6.51
CA VAL A 363 2.43 -5.58 -7.89
C VAL A 363 3.58 -5.85 -8.85
N SER A 364 4.81 -6.00 -8.37
CA SER A 364 5.94 -6.38 -9.24
C SER A 364 6.12 -7.88 -9.37
N ALA A 365 5.83 -8.64 -8.32
CA ALA A 365 5.92 -10.09 -8.29
C ALA A 365 4.73 -10.76 -8.98
N THR A 366 3.58 -10.09 -8.99
CA THR A 366 2.35 -10.51 -9.67
C THR A 366 2.04 -9.51 -10.77
N GLU A 367 1.46 -9.96 -11.87
CA GLU A 367 1.34 -9.10 -13.05
C GLU A 367 0.15 -8.11 -13.01
N GLY A 368 -0.40 -7.75 -11.82
CA GLY A 368 -1.47 -6.74 -11.78
C GLY A 368 -1.87 -6.18 -10.41
N SER A 369 -2.09 -4.86 -10.37
CA SER A 369 -2.71 -4.12 -9.25
C SER A 369 -4.05 -4.69 -8.79
N VAL A 370 -4.84 -5.23 -9.71
CA VAL A 370 -6.14 -5.83 -9.38
C VAL A 370 -5.96 -7.02 -8.41
N PHE A 371 -4.94 -7.86 -8.61
CA PHE A 371 -4.70 -8.98 -7.69
C PHE A 371 -4.30 -8.48 -6.29
N THR A 372 -3.38 -7.52 -6.22
CA THR A 372 -2.99 -6.88 -4.96
C THR A 372 -4.19 -6.30 -4.22
N THR A 373 -5.16 -5.76 -4.96
CA THR A 373 -6.37 -5.17 -4.40
C THR A 373 -7.30 -6.23 -3.81
N LEU A 374 -7.51 -7.35 -4.50
CA LEU A 374 -8.25 -8.50 -3.97
C LEU A 374 -7.58 -9.08 -2.71
N VAL A 375 -6.25 -9.14 -2.69
CA VAL A 375 -5.48 -9.53 -1.50
C VAL A 375 -5.70 -8.54 -0.37
N CYS A 376 -5.71 -7.23 -0.63
CA CYS A 376 -6.01 -6.22 0.38
C CYS A 376 -7.44 -6.34 0.92
N ALA A 377 -8.42 -6.73 0.09
CA ALA A 377 -9.81 -6.94 0.52
C ALA A 377 -9.95 -8.04 1.59
N MET A 378 -9.04 -9.03 1.60
CA MET A 378 -8.99 -10.05 2.67
C MET A 378 -8.69 -9.47 4.06
N SER A 379 -8.18 -8.25 4.17
CA SER A 379 -8.01 -7.63 5.49
C SER A 379 -9.34 -7.33 6.16
N ALA A 380 -10.44 -7.16 5.42
CA ALA A 380 -11.76 -6.86 5.99
C ALA A 380 -12.25 -7.96 6.96
N PRO A 381 -12.33 -9.25 6.56
CA PRO A 381 -12.70 -10.31 7.50
C PRO A 381 -11.66 -10.53 8.60
N VAL A 382 -10.36 -10.28 8.35
CA VAL A 382 -9.33 -10.35 9.40
C VAL A 382 -9.57 -9.30 10.48
N VAL A 383 -9.86 -8.07 10.09
CA VAL A 383 -10.15 -6.99 11.05
C VAL A 383 -11.49 -7.22 11.74
N ALA A 384 -12.52 -7.68 11.02
CA ALA A 384 -13.78 -8.05 11.64
C ALA A 384 -13.61 -9.14 12.69
N GLY A 385 -12.81 -10.17 12.38
CA GLY A 385 -12.44 -11.23 13.31
C GLY A 385 -11.65 -10.71 14.51
N PHE A 386 -10.70 -9.79 14.30
CA PHE A 386 -9.99 -9.13 15.41
C PHE A 386 -10.97 -8.48 16.39
N TRP A 387 -11.91 -7.67 15.90
CA TRP A 387 -12.89 -6.99 16.75
C TRP A 387 -13.98 -7.90 17.33
N SER A 388 -14.11 -9.13 16.84
CA SER A 388 -14.96 -10.15 17.48
C SER A 388 -14.26 -10.87 18.61
N LEU A 389 -12.92 -10.90 18.61
CA LEU A 389 -12.10 -11.57 19.61
C LEU A 389 -11.59 -10.62 20.70
N PHE A 390 -11.37 -9.36 20.33
CA PHE A 390 -10.78 -8.33 21.18
C PHE A 390 -11.73 -7.15 21.32
N ASP A 391 -11.82 -6.66 22.55
CA ASP A 391 -12.44 -5.39 22.87
C ASP A 391 -11.37 -4.40 23.32
N TYR A 392 -11.53 -3.13 22.96
CA TYR A 392 -10.58 -2.08 23.31
C TYR A 392 -11.22 -1.16 24.34
N ASP A 393 -10.77 -1.31 25.59
CA ASP A 393 -11.18 -0.43 26.67
C ASP A 393 -10.39 0.86 26.59
N TYR A 394 -11.08 1.82 25.99
CA TYR A 394 -10.72 3.20 25.87
C TYR A 394 -10.36 3.92 27.18
N SER A 395 -10.89 3.50 28.32
CA SER A 395 -10.65 4.15 29.61
C SER A 395 -9.34 3.72 30.25
N THR A 396 -9.00 2.44 30.11
CA THR A 396 -7.76 1.84 30.62
C THR A 396 -6.66 1.76 29.57
N ASP A 397 -6.96 2.11 28.32
CA ASP A 397 -6.07 1.96 27.17
C ASP A 397 -5.59 0.50 26.96
N THR A 398 -6.44 -0.46 27.26
CA THR A 398 -6.09 -1.89 27.17
C THR A 398 -6.92 -2.63 26.13
N ILE A 399 -6.24 -3.52 25.40
CA ILE A 399 -6.90 -4.51 24.54
C ILE A 399 -7.17 -5.74 25.41
N THR A 400 -8.44 -6.04 25.62
CA THR A 400 -8.87 -7.20 26.41
C THR A 400 -9.40 -8.29 25.50
N TRP A 401 -9.05 -9.54 25.81
CA TRP A 401 -9.59 -10.70 25.12
C TRP A 401 -11.02 -10.94 25.62
N ASN A 402 -12.01 -10.64 24.78
CA ASN A 402 -13.42 -10.79 25.11
C ASN A 402 -14.19 -11.36 23.90
N PRO A 403 -14.03 -12.66 23.59
CA PRO A 403 -14.63 -13.26 22.42
C PRO A 403 -16.16 -13.31 22.58
N THR A 404 -16.86 -12.59 21.71
CA THR A 404 -18.33 -12.57 21.68
C THR A 404 -18.82 -13.38 20.49
N TRP A 405 -19.55 -14.47 20.77
CA TRP A 405 -20.20 -15.26 19.74
C TRP A 405 -21.51 -14.61 19.32
N SER A 406 -21.45 -13.76 18.31
CA SER A 406 -22.58 -13.02 17.78
C SER A 406 -22.87 -13.36 16.32
N HIS A 407 -24.01 -12.91 15.78
CA HIS A 407 -24.32 -13.09 14.36
C HIS A 407 -23.20 -12.50 13.48
N SER A 408 -22.59 -11.39 13.91
CA SER A 408 -21.45 -10.77 13.24
C SER A 408 -20.26 -11.72 13.01
N VAL A 409 -20.02 -12.68 13.91
CA VAL A 409 -18.98 -13.70 13.75
C VAL A 409 -19.33 -14.65 12.60
N ALA A 410 -20.58 -15.11 12.53
CA ALA A 410 -21.03 -15.99 11.45
C ALA A 410 -20.89 -15.33 10.07
N PHE A 411 -21.26 -14.06 9.95
CA PHE A 411 -21.07 -13.28 8.72
C PHE A 411 -19.60 -13.04 8.38
N THR A 412 -18.73 -12.86 9.40
CA THR A 412 -17.28 -12.76 9.20
C THR A 412 -16.70 -14.06 8.65
N ILE A 413 -17.10 -15.22 9.20
CA ILE A 413 -16.70 -16.55 8.70
C ILE A 413 -17.23 -16.76 7.28
N ALA A 414 -18.50 -16.44 7.02
CA ALA A 414 -19.10 -16.54 5.69
C ALA A 414 -18.36 -15.66 4.67
N SER A 415 -17.99 -14.43 5.04
CA SER A 415 -17.16 -13.56 4.22
C SER A 415 -15.80 -14.18 3.92
N ALA A 416 -15.09 -14.68 4.92
CA ALA A 416 -13.79 -15.32 4.72
C ALA A 416 -13.88 -16.54 3.77
N CYS A 417 -14.92 -17.37 3.94
CA CYS A 417 -15.22 -18.50 3.06
C CYS A 417 -15.59 -18.09 1.63
N LEU A 418 -15.95 -16.84 1.38
CA LEU A 418 -16.27 -16.33 0.04
C LEU A 418 -15.06 -15.61 -0.58
N VAL A 419 -14.43 -14.70 0.15
CA VAL A 419 -13.31 -13.86 -0.33
C VAL A 419 -12.06 -14.70 -0.62
N LEU A 420 -11.70 -15.64 0.26
CA LEU A 420 -10.48 -16.44 0.09
C LEU A 420 -10.55 -17.33 -1.17
N PRO A 421 -11.59 -18.17 -1.37
CA PRO A 421 -11.69 -18.97 -2.60
C PRO A 421 -11.81 -18.12 -3.86
N ALA A 422 -12.52 -16.98 -3.82
CA ALA A 422 -12.63 -16.09 -4.96
C ALA A 422 -11.28 -15.48 -5.37
N THR A 423 -10.45 -15.10 -4.39
CA THR A 423 -9.09 -14.57 -4.62
C THR A 423 -8.16 -15.65 -5.21
N LEU A 424 -8.24 -16.88 -4.69
CA LEU A 424 -7.48 -18.02 -5.22
C LEU A 424 -7.93 -18.38 -6.64
N ALA A 425 -9.24 -18.43 -6.89
CA ALA A 425 -9.80 -18.69 -8.21
C ALA A 425 -9.36 -17.62 -9.21
N TYR A 426 -9.35 -16.34 -8.82
CA TYR A 426 -8.84 -15.26 -9.64
C TYR A 426 -7.37 -15.49 -10.03
N ALA A 427 -6.51 -15.86 -9.09
CA ALA A 427 -5.10 -16.16 -9.37
C ALA A 427 -4.94 -17.34 -10.34
N ILE A 428 -5.75 -18.39 -10.19
CA ILE A 428 -5.75 -19.55 -11.10
C ILE A 428 -6.19 -19.14 -12.51
N PHE A 429 -7.28 -18.37 -12.63
CA PHE A 429 -7.77 -17.89 -13.92
C PHE A 429 -6.78 -16.95 -14.59
N TYR A 430 -6.09 -16.11 -13.80
CA TYR A 430 -5.03 -15.26 -14.29
C TYR A 430 -3.92 -16.07 -14.99
N VAL A 431 -3.40 -17.10 -14.33
CA VAL A 431 -2.36 -17.98 -14.89
C VAL A 431 -2.85 -18.69 -16.15
N LYS A 432 -4.11 -19.16 -16.16
CA LYS A 432 -4.72 -19.79 -17.34
C LYS A 432 -4.82 -18.83 -18.52
N ASP A 433 -5.30 -17.61 -18.30
CA ASP A 433 -5.44 -16.58 -19.34
C ASP A 433 -4.07 -16.19 -19.93
N MET A 434 -3.03 -16.11 -19.10
CA MET A 434 -1.67 -15.83 -19.56
C MET A 434 -1.06 -16.99 -20.36
N LYS A 435 -1.28 -18.24 -19.94
CA LYS A 435 -0.86 -19.42 -20.70
C LYS A 435 -1.55 -19.48 -22.06
N ALA A 436 -2.86 -19.20 -22.13
CA ALA A 436 -3.61 -19.17 -23.38
C ALA A 436 -3.05 -18.11 -24.35
N LYS A 437 -2.85 -16.87 -23.89
CA LYS A 437 -2.26 -15.79 -24.71
C LYS A 437 -0.86 -16.11 -25.20
N ASN A 438 -0.03 -16.74 -24.36
CA ASN A 438 1.31 -17.14 -24.77
C ASN A 438 1.29 -18.26 -25.83
N ARG A 439 0.25 -19.09 -25.86
CA ARG A 439 0.03 -20.07 -26.94
C ARG A 439 -0.39 -19.39 -28.23
N GLU A 440 -1.34 -18.46 -28.17
CA GLU A 440 -1.78 -17.64 -29.31
C GLU A 440 -0.60 -16.89 -29.95
N LYS A 441 0.23 -16.21 -29.13
CA LYS A 441 1.42 -15.50 -29.61
C LYS A 441 2.46 -16.40 -30.28
N LYS A 442 2.51 -17.68 -29.90
CA LYS A 442 3.41 -18.67 -30.50
C LYS A 442 2.83 -19.33 -31.76
N GLY A 443 1.65 -18.89 -32.21
CA GLY A 443 1.01 -19.43 -33.41
C GLY A 443 0.39 -20.82 -33.22
N TYR A 444 0.23 -21.29 -31.97
CA TYR A 444 -0.53 -22.50 -31.71
C TYR A 444 -2.03 -22.17 -31.81
N SER A 445 -2.56 -22.17 -33.03
CA SER A 445 -4.00 -22.13 -33.28
C SER A 445 -4.57 -23.53 -33.05
N ASP A 446 -5.24 -23.73 -31.91
CA ASP A 446 -6.23 -24.79 -31.66
C ASP A 446 -5.88 -26.22 -32.12
N VAL A 447 -4.64 -26.67 -31.97
CA VAL A 447 -4.35 -28.11 -32.13
C VAL A 447 -4.79 -28.83 -30.85
N SER A 448 -5.98 -29.44 -30.92
CA SER A 448 -6.53 -30.52 -30.09
C SER A 448 -6.12 -30.55 -28.62
N SER A 449 -7.03 -30.08 -27.75
CA SER A 449 -6.94 -30.04 -26.29
C SER A 449 -6.89 -31.40 -25.57
N SER A 450 -6.54 -32.50 -26.24
CA SER A 450 -6.63 -33.86 -25.69
C SER A 450 -5.31 -34.47 -25.22
N GLU A 451 -4.16 -33.88 -25.57
CA GLU A 451 -2.85 -34.40 -25.17
C GLU A 451 -2.05 -33.26 -24.55
N PHE A 452 -2.05 -33.14 -23.22
CA PHE A 452 -0.86 -32.66 -22.51
C PHE A 452 -0.98 -32.98 -21.03
N ASP A 453 -0.06 -33.84 -20.59
CA ASP A 453 0.15 -34.28 -19.23
C ASP A 453 0.34 -33.10 -18.27
N TRP A 454 -0.31 -33.23 -17.11
CA TRP A 454 -0.17 -32.31 -15.99
C TRP A 454 1.07 -32.68 -15.17
N GLU A 455 2.26 -32.43 -15.70
CA GLU A 455 3.47 -32.47 -14.87
C GLU A 455 3.55 -31.17 -14.05
N TRP A 456 3.25 -31.32 -12.75
CA TRP A 456 3.47 -30.31 -11.73
C TRP A 456 4.84 -30.55 -11.11
N ASP A 457 5.83 -29.72 -11.47
CA ASP A 457 7.08 -29.54 -10.72
C ASP A 457 7.09 -28.19 -9.98
#